data_AF-A0A382KUV2-F1
#
_entry.id   AF-A0A382KUV2-F1
#
_cell.length_a   1.000
_cell.length_b   1.000
_cell.length_c   1.000
_cell.angle_alpha   90.00
_cell.angle_beta   90.00
_cell.angle_gamma   90.00
#
_symmetry.space_group_name_H-M   'P 1'
#
loop_
_entity.id
_entity.type
_entity.pdbx_description
1 polymer ?
#
loop_
_entity_poly.entity_id
_entity_poly.type
_entity_poly.pdbx_seq_one_letter_code
_entity_poly.pdbx_strand_id
1 'polypeptide(L)' 'VQAFSSEHLISIKYDANDEIGNQLYKDYNCQFVPHLLFVDSQGNEVDRIIGYLPPSE' A
#
# COMPACT_ATOMS: atom_id res chain seq x y z
N VAL A 1 -9.08 11.14 -9.64
CA VAL A 1 -8.43 10.12 -8.77
C VAL A 1 -7.32 10.72 -7.91
N GLN A 2 -6.36 11.45 -8.49
CA GLN A 2 -5.27 12.07 -7.71
C GLN A 2 -5.78 13.03 -6.62
N ALA A 3 -6.72 13.92 -6.94
CA ALA A 3 -7.31 14.85 -5.96
C ALA A 3 -7.98 14.14 -4.78
N PHE A 4 -8.80 13.11 -5.06
CA PHE A 4 -9.49 12.34 -4.01
C PHE A 4 -8.49 11.63 -3.07
N SER A 5 -7.46 10.98 -3.64
CA SER A 5 -6.42 10.34 -2.82
C SER A 5 -5.68 11.37 -1.96
N SER A 6 -5.31 12.52 -2.52
CA SER A 6 -4.59 13.57 -1.78
C SER A 6 -5.41 14.21 -0.67
N GLU A 7 -6.74 14.26 -0.81
CA GLU A 7 -7.64 14.82 0.22
C GLU A 7 -7.97 13.82 1.33
N HIS A 8 -7.98 12.52 1.03
CA HIS A 8 -8.49 11.50 1.97
C HIS A 8 -7.42 10.53 2.49
N LEU A 9 -6.25 10.44 1.85
CA LEU A 9 -5.21 9.48 2.17
C LEU A 9 -3.84 10.15 2.37
N ILE A 10 -3.06 9.62 3.31
CA ILE A 10 -1.63 9.91 3.39
C ILE A 10 -0.91 8.85 2.54
N SER A 11 -0.57 9.21 1.30
CA SER A 11 0.08 8.30 0.37
C SER A 11 1.59 8.20 0.65
N ILE A 12 2.08 7.00 0.97
CA ILE A 12 3.50 6.72 1.19
C ILE A 12 3.95 5.66 0.18
N LYS A 13 5.09 5.92 -0.48
CA LYS A 13 5.74 4.97 -1.39
C LYS A 13 7.03 4.46 -0.75
N TYR A 14 7.23 3.15 -0.77
CA TYR A 14 8.47 2.49 -0.36
C TYR A 14 8.93 1.51 -1.46
N ASP A 15 10.23 1.25 -1.50
CA ASP A 15 10.81 0.17 -2.28
C ASP A 15 10.89 -1.08 -1.40
N ALA A 16 10.29 -2.19 -1.84
CA ALA A 16 10.29 -3.46 -1.08
C ALA A 16 11.68 -4.12 -0.98
N ASN A 17 12.67 -3.62 -1.74
CA ASN A 17 14.04 -4.12 -1.72
C ASN A 17 14.96 -3.37 -0.75
N ASP A 18 14.57 -2.16 -0.33
CA ASP A 18 15.30 -1.40 0.68
C ASP A 18 14.94 -1.89 2.10
N GLU A 19 15.82 -1.66 3.06
CA GLU A 19 15.70 -2.21 4.43
C GLU A 19 14.31 -1.97 5.07
N ILE A 20 13.87 -0.72 5.10
CA ILE A 20 12.57 -0.33 5.70
C ILE A 20 11.42 -0.94 4.91
N GLY A 21 11.44 -0.85 3.58
CA GLY A 21 10.36 -1.37 2.76
C GLY A 21 10.27 -2.89 2.78
N ASN A 22 11.40 -3.59 2.90
CA ASN A 22 11.46 -5.04 3.06
C ASN A 22 10.90 -5.48 4.41
N GLN A 23 11.20 -4.73 5.47
CA GLN A 23 10.63 -4.98 6.79
C GLN A 23 9.10 -4.83 6.76
N LEU A 24 8.59 -3.72 6.23
CA LEU A 24 7.15 -3.50 6.07
C LEU A 24 6.50 -4.57 5.19
N TYR A 25 7.15 -4.97 4.09
CA TYR A 25 6.67 -6.03 3.21
C TYR A 25 6.45 -7.34 3.96
N LYS A 26 7.37 -7.71 4.86
CA LYS A 26 7.26 -8.90 5.70
C LYS A 26 6.21 -8.75 6.80
N ASP A 27 6.18 -7.60 7.48
CA ASP A 27 5.26 -7.35 8.60
C ASP A 27 3.79 -7.40 8.16
N TYR A 28 3.49 -6.87 6.98
CA TYR A 28 2.15 -6.96 6.37
C TYR A 28 1.94 -8.24 5.54
N ASN A 29 2.87 -9.19 5.58
CA ASN A 29 2.80 -10.46 4.85
C ASN A 29 2.46 -10.30 3.35
N CYS A 30 3.13 -9.38 2.68
CA CYS A 30 2.98 -9.14 1.24
C CYS A 30 3.52 -10.33 0.44
N GLN A 31 2.93 -10.61 -0.72
CA GLN A 31 3.26 -11.81 -1.53
C GLN A 31 3.84 -11.47 -2.91
N PHE A 32 3.42 -10.35 -3.51
CA PHE A 32 3.84 -9.92 -4.84
C PHE A 32 3.97 -8.40 -4.93
N VAL A 33 4.72 -7.91 -5.93
CA VAL A 33 4.79 -6.50 -6.29
C VAL A 33 4.24 -6.29 -7.72
N PRO A 34 3.62 -5.13 -8.05
CA PRO A 34 3.27 -4.04 -7.13
C PRO A 34 2.12 -4.43 -6.18
N HIS A 35 2.04 -3.76 -5.04
CA HIS A 35 0.96 -3.91 -4.06
C HIS A 35 0.58 -2.54 -3.48
N LEU A 36 -0.71 -2.32 -3.21
CA LEU A 36 -1.19 -1.18 -2.43
C LEU A 36 -1.80 -1.72 -1.14
N LEU A 37 -1.38 -1.14 -0.01
CA LEU A 37 -1.94 -1.42 1.32
C LEU A 37 -2.66 -0.19 1.83
N PHE A 38 -3.87 -0.39 2.34
CA PHE A 38 -4.62 0.63 3.05
C PHE A 38 -4.61 0.27 4.53
N VAL A 39 -4.07 1.16 5.35
CA VAL A 39 -3.90 0.95 6.79
C VAL A 39 -4.61 2.05 7.57
N ASP A 40 -5.12 1.72 8.75
CA ASP A 40 -5.67 2.70 9.68
C ASP A 40 -4.56 3.46 10.42
N SER A 41 -4.94 4.44 11.24
CA SER A 41 -3.99 5.24 12.03
C SER A 41 -3.23 4.45 13.10
N GLN A 42 -3.64 3.21 13.39
CA GLN A 42 -3.00 2.31 14.35
C GLN A 42 -2.06 1.31 13.64
N GLY A 43 -2.00 1.32 12.31
CA GLY A 43 -1.22 0.39 11.51
C GLY A 43 -1.91 -0.95 11.26
N ASN A 44 -3.21 -1.06 11.53
CA ASN A 44 -3.97 -2.23 11.15
C ASN A 44 -4.32 -2.15 9.66
N GLU A 45 -4.19 -3.27 8.96
CA GLU A 45 -4.64 -3.37 7.58
C GLU A 45 -6.17 -3.29 7.50
N VAL A 46 -6.64 -2.39 6.64
CA VAL A 46 -8.06 -2.22 6.30
C VAL A 46 -8.38 -2.95 5.00
N ASP A 47 -7.51 -2.82 4.00
CA ASP A 47 -7.66 -3.44 2.69
C ASP A 47 -6.33 -3.53 1.93
N ARG A 48 -6.28 -4.33 0.87
CA ARG A 48 -5.12 -4.44 -0.02
C ARG A 48 -5.51 -4.68 -1.48
N ILE A 49 -4.71 -4.11 -2.38
CA ILE A 49 -4.72 -4.44 -3.81
C ILE A 49 -3.43 -5.19 -4.14
N ILE A 50 -3.58 -6.43 -4.62
CA ILE A 50 -2.47 -7.27 -5.05
C ILE A 50 -2.30 -7.13 -6.56
N GLY A 51 -1.12 -6.70 -7.01
CA GLY A 51 -0.86 -6.44 -8.42
C GLY A 51 -1.45 -5.11 -8.87
N TYR A 52 -1.99 -5.09 -10.08
CA TYR A 52 -2.57 -3.91 -10.70
C TYR A 52 -4.06 -4.13 -10.98
N LEU A 53 -4.89 -3.19 -10.52
CA LEU A 53 -6.31 -3.10 -10.88
C LEU A 53 -6.51 -1.85 -11.76
N PRO A 54 -7.24 -1.95 -12.88
CA PRO A 54 -7.56 -0.80 -13.71
C PRO A 54 -8.54 0.15 -12.99
N PRO A 55 -8.52 1.47 -13.29
CA PRO A 55 -9.37 2.46 -12.60
C PRO A 55 -10.89 2.32 -12.79
N SER A 56 -11.33 1.38 -13.64
CA SER A 56 -12.73 1.21 -14.05
C SER A 56 -13.41 -0.01 -13.44
N GLU A 57 -12.70 -0.80 -12.63
CA GLU A 57 -13.32 -1.82 -11.78
C GLU A 57 -13.90 -1.21 -10.49
#